data_AF-A0AAU1II21-F1
#
_entry.id   AF-A0AAU1II21-F1
#
_cell.length_a   1.000
_cell.length_b   1.000
_cell.length_c   1.000
_cell.angle_alpha   90.00
_cell.angle_beta   90.00
_cell.angle_gamma   90.00
#
_symmetry.space_group_name_H-M   'P 1'
#
loop_
_entity.id
_entity.type
_entity.pdbx_description
1 polymer ?
#
loop_
_entity_poly.entity_id
_entity_poly.type
_entity_poly.pdbx_seq_one_letter_code
_entity_poly.pdbx_strand_id
1 'polypeptide(L)'
;MLPADMTGGASPKTAADLKVGAGVLTTFKQRIDKLLSEFEDSAGSASKVGAQRVSRASLSGHGLDFHEADALFTQYQSVHEHITQLSKTLGLQIEAMGIATQGAQNGFDSLDDDQRRRFWEIQVETDRLYTEAQDKKSGEGERKLSDAKKSTKGLQ
;
A
#
# COMPACT_ATOMS: atom_id res chain seq x y z
N MET A 1 49.38 -12.85 -32.67
CA MET A 1 49.34 -13.30 -31.27
C MET A 1 48.78 -12.17 -30.43
N LEU A 2 47.55 -12.33 -29.92
CA LEU A 2 46.92 -11.47 -28.92
C LEU A 2 46.57 -12.38 -27.72
N PRO A 3 46.83 -11.99 -26.47
CA PRO A 3 46.78 -12.89 -25.32
C PRO A 3 45.34 -13.28 -24.94
N ALA A 4 45.15 -14.55 -24.61
CA ALA A 4 43.89 -15.23 -24.35
C ALA A 4 43.51 -15.29 -22.85
N ASP A 5 43.82 -14.25 -22.07
CA ASP A 5 43.58 -14.26 -20.61
C ASP A 5 42.84 -13.01 -20.12
N MET A 6 41.61 -12.85 -20.59
CA MET A 6 40.59 -12.03 -19.91
C MET A 6 39.44 -12.94 -19.46
N THR A 7 39.76 -14.02 -18.74
CA THR A 7 38.78 -14.77 -17.95
C THR A 7 38.81 -14.22 -16.53
N GLY A 8 38.07 -13.13 -16.32
CA GLY A 8 37.81 -12.56 -14.99
C GLY A 8 36.93 -13.50 -14.17
N GLY A 9 37.49 -14.61 -13.71
CA GLY A 9 36.86 -15.48 -12.73
C GLY A 9 36.77 -14.74 -11.40
N ALA A 10 35.55 -14.60 -10.86
CA ALA A 10 35.36 -14.05 -9.54
C ALA A 10 36.27 -14.77 -8.54
N SER A 11 37.01 -14.00 -7.74
CA SER A 11 37.88 -14.58 -6.72
C SER A 11 37.05 -15.41 -5.75
N PRO A 12 37.60 -16.51 -5.18
CA PRO A 12 36.87 -17.37 -4.25
C PRO A 12 36.27 -16.62 -3.04
N LYS A 13 36.88 -15.49 -2.65
CA LYS A 13 36.30 -14.56 -1.66
C LYS A 13 35.03 -13.88 -2.16
N THR A 14 35.05 -13.29 -3.37
CA THR A 14 33.88 -12.65 -3.99
C THR A 14 32.73 -13.64 -4.18
N ALA A 15 33.02 -14.89 -4.54
CA ALA A 15 32.01 -15.95 -4.65
C ALA A 15 31.43 -16.35 -3.28
N ALA A 16 32.25 -16.39 -2.23
CA ALA A 16 31.80 -16.66 -0.86
C ALA A 16 30.93 -15.51 -0.32
N ASP A 17 31.37 -14.26 -0.51
CA ASP A 17 30.62 -13.06 -0.10
C ASP A 17 29.27 -12.97 -0.81
N LEU A 18 29.22 -13.30 -2.10
CA LEU A 18 27.97 -13.35 -2.87
C LEU A 18 27.03 -14.45 -2.35
N LYS A 19 27.56 -15.62 -1.99
CA LYS A 19 26.78 -16.72 -1.41
C LYS A 19 26.21 -16.36 -0.03
N VAL A 20 26.99 -15.67 0.80
CA VAL A 20 26.54 -15.13 2.09
C VAL A 20 25.46 -14.08 1.87
N GLY A 21 25.68 -13.14 0.94
CA GLY A 21 24.71 -12.11 0.58
C GLY A 21 23.38 -12.71 0.09
N ALA A 22 23.43 -13.73 -0.76
CA ALA A 22 22.23 -14.43 -1.23
C ALA A 22 21.47 -15.12 -0.08
N GLY A 23 22.16 -15.77 0.85
CA GLY A 23 21.54 -16.40 2.02
C GLY A 23 20.87 -15.40 2.97
N VAL A 24 21.51 -14.24 3.18
CA VAL A 24 20.94 -13.13 3.97
C VAL A 24 19.67 -12.60 3.32
N LEU A 25 19.70 -12.40 2.00
CA LEU A 25 18.58 -11.86 1.24
C LEU A 25 17.37 -12.82 1.20
N THR A 26 17.63 -14.13 1.09
CA THR A 26 16.58 -15.16 1.24
C THR A 26 15.93 -15.11 2.63
N THR A 27 16.75 -15.00 3.68
CA THR A 27 16.23 -14.91 5.05
C THR A 27 15.40 -13.65 5.26
N PHE A 28 15.81 -12.53 4.65
CA PHE A 28 15.08 -11.28 4.69
C PHE A 28 13.72 -11.39 3.99
N LYS A 29 13.67 -11.97 2.78
CA LYS A 29 12.42 -12.25 2.07
C LYS A 29 11.45 -13.06 2.93
N GLN A 30 11.92 -14.16 3.52
CA GLN A 30 11.08 -15.01 4.38
C GLN A 30 10.49 -14.25 5.57
N ARG A 31 11.24 -13.31 6.16
CA ARG A 31 10.73 -12.46 7.24
C ARG A 31 9.68 -11.49 6.74
N ILE A 32 9.86 -10.89 5.57
CA ILE A 32 8.88 -9.98 4.95
C ILE A 32 7.60 -10.74 4.59
N ASP A 33 7.71 -11.90 3.93
CA ASP A 33 6.55 -12.71 3.54
C ASP A 33 5.77 -13.16 4.79
N LYS A 34 6.49 -13.50 5.88
CA LYS A 34 5.88 -13.80 7.17
C LYS A 34 5.15 -12.59 7.77
N LEU A 35 5.77 -11.41 7.74
CA LEU A 35 5.13 -10.17 8.22
C LEU A 35 3.89 -9.82 7.41
N LEU A 36 3.91 -10.04 6.09
CA LEU A 36 2.73 -9.85 5.23
C LEU A 36 1.60 -10.81 5.64
N SER A 37 1.91 -12.10 5.81
CA SER A 37 0.93 -13.09 6.27
C SER A 37 0.36 -12.71 7.64
N GLU A 38 1.21 -12.38 8.61
CA GLU A 38 0.78 -11.97 9.96
C GLU A 38 -0.07 -10.69 9.91
N PHE A 39 0.27 -9.75 9.03
CA PHE A 39 -0.49 -8.52 8.83
C PHE A 39 -1.87 -8.79 8.22
N GLU A 40 -1.96 -9.62 7.18
CA GLU A 40 -3.23 -10.01 6.55
C GLU A 40 -4.14 -10.81 7.51
N ASP A 41 -3.54 -11.65 8.35
CA ASP A 41 -4.22 -12.39 9.41
C ASP A 41 -4.59 -11.50 10.61
N SER A 42 -4.01 -10.30 10.74
CA SER A 42 -4.30 -9.38 11.83
C SER A 42 -5.67 -8.72 11.67
N ALA A 43 -6.24 -8.20 12.76
CA ALA A 43 -7.43 -7.36 12.73
C ALA A 43 -7.24 -6.05 11.93
N GLY A 44 -6.00 -5.66 11.66
CA GLY A 44 -5.63 -4.46 10.93
C GLY A 44 -5.55 -4.65 9.42
N SER A 45 -5.77 -5.85 8.87
CA SER A 45 -5.74 -6.05 7.43
C SER A 45 -6.85 -5.27 6.73
N ALA A 46 -6.62 -4.83 5.50
CA ALA A 46 -7.59 -4.06 4.74
C ALA A 46 -8.94 -4.80 4.60
N SER A 47 -8.88 -6.13 4.49
CA SER A 47 -10.07 -6.99 4.45
C SER A 47 -10.85 -6.97 5.77
N LYS A 48 -10.18 -7.18 6.90
CA LYS A 48 -10.85 -7.22 8.22
C LYS A 48 -11.32 -5.85 8.67
N VAL A 49 -10.54 -4.79 8.42
CA VAL A 49 -10.97 -3.42 8.67
C VAL A 49 -12.18 -3.11 7.78
N GLY A 50 -12.10 -3.38 6.48
CA GLY A 50 -13.19 -3.09 5.54
C GLY A 50 -14.50 -3.85 5.78
N ALA A 51 -14.42 -4.99 6.47
CA ALA A 51 -15.58 -5.78 6.91
C ALA A 51 -16.31 -5.15 8.13
N GLN A 52 -15.63 -4.34 8.94
CA GLN A 52 -16.22 -3.67 10.11
C GLN A 52 -17.05 -2.45 9.68
N ARG A 53 -18.22 -2.68 9.11
CA ARG A 53 -19.13 -1.61 8.68
C ARG A 53 -20.26 -1.43 9.67
N VAL A 54 -20.40 -0.22 10.19
CA VAL A 54 -21.60 0.20 10.93
C VAL A 54 -22.63 0.68 9.92
N SER A 55 -23.89 0.24 10.06
CA SER A 55 -24.98 0.71 9.21
C SER A 55 -25.56 2.02 9.74
N ARG A 56 -26.03 2.92 8.86
CA ARG A 56 -26.72 4.16 9.27
C ARG A 56 -27.90 3.86 10.21
N ALA A 57 -28.67 2.82 9.90
CA ALA A 57 -29.81 2.40 10.70
C ALA A 57 -29.44 1.98 12.14
N SER A 58 -28.19 1.54 12.37
CA SER A 58 -27.67 1.25 13.71
C SER A 58 -27.45 2.50 14.57
N LEU A 59 -27.32 3.67 13.94
CA LEU A 59 -27.07 4.95 14.60
C LEU A 59 -28.31 5.83 14.71
N SER A 60 -29.21 5.78 13.71
CA SER A 60 -30.42 6.64 13.65
C SER A 60 -31.72 5.92 14.04
N GLY A 61 -31.73 4.60 14.20
CA GLY A 61 -32.95 3.82 14.25
C GLY A 61 -33.67 3.79 12.88
N HIS A 62 -34.59 2.83 12.70
CA HIS A 62 -35.37 2.75 11.46
C HIS A 62 -36.41 3.87 11.39
N GLY A 63 -36.29 4.75 10.39
CA GLY A 63 -37.35 5.70 10.02
C GLY A 63 -37.36 7.04 10.76
N LEU A 64 -36.31 7.39 11.51
CA LEU A 64 -36.15 8.70 12.14
C LEU A 64 -34.95 9.45 11.51
N ASP A 65 -35.20 10.64 10.97
CA ASP A 65 -34.15 11.52 10.47
C ASP A 65 -33.52 12.29 11.63
N PHE A 66 -32.48 11.70 12.22
CA PHE A 66 -31.64 12.35 13.23
C PHE A 66 -30.36 12.87 12.57
N HIS A 67 -30.31 14.18 12.32
CA HIS A 67 -29.21 14.84 11.62
C HIS A 67 -27.84 14.61 12.27
N GLU A 68 -27.78 14.50 13.60
CA GLU A 68 -26.55 14.25 14.34
C GLU A 68 -26.05 12.80 14.17
N ALA A 69 -26.95 11.82 14.00
CA ALA A 69 -26.57 10.46 13.64
C ALA A 69 -25.98 10.40 12.21
N ASP A 70 -26.46 11.24 11.30
CA ASP A 70 -25.90 11.34 9.94
C ASP A 70 -24.52 11.94 9.92
N ALA A 71 -24.30 12.99 10.70
CA ALA A 71 -22.99 13.59 10.86
C ALA A 71 -21.99 12.56 11.44
N LEU A 72 -22.40 11.83 12.48
CA LEU A 72 -21.58 10.78 13.09
C LEU A 72 -21.31 9.62 12.11
N PHE A 73 -22.32 9.17 11.37
CA PHE A 73 -22.17 8.12 10.35
C PHE A 73 -21.20 8.55 9.26
N THR A 74 -21.31 9.80 8.78
CA THR A 74 -20.41 10.35 7.76
C THR A 74 -18.95 10.39 8.27
N GLN A 75 -18.75 10.84 9.51
CA GLN A 75 -17.42 10.87 10.12
C GLN A 75 -16.86 9.47 10.33
N TYR A 76 -17.68 8.52 10.79
CA TYR A 76 -17.31 7.11 10.91
C TYR A 76 -16.83 6.56 9.56
N GLN A 77 -17.59 6.81 8.49
CA GLN A 77 -17.22 6.31 7.15
C GLN A 77 -15.91 6.91 6.65
N SER A 78 -15.67 8.19 6.89
CA SER A 78 -14.39 8.83 6.53
C SER A 78 -13.21 8.18 7.25
N VAL A 79 -13.31 7.97 8.57
CA VAL A 79 -12.26 7.33 9.36
C VAL A 79 -12.07 5.88 8.93
N HIS A 80 -13.15 5.13 8.73
CA HIS A 80 -13.12 3.75 8.29
C HIS A 80 -12.45 3.61 6.91
N GLU A 81 -12.77 4.50 5.96
CA GLU A 81 -12.14 4.53 4.64
C GLU A 81 -10.65 4.84 4.75
N HIS A 82 -10.25 5.83 5.54
CA HIS A 82 -8.84 6.19 5.75
C HIS A 82 -8.03 5.05 6.36
N ILE A 83 -8.55 4.38 7.39
CA ILE A 83 -7.85 3.24 8.02
C ILE A 83 -7.75 2.08 7.03
N THR A 84 -8.83 1.78 6.30
CA THR A 84 -8.82 0.71 5.27
C THR A 84 -7.78 0.98 4.19
N GLN A 85 -7.71 2.23 3.70
CA GLN A 85 -6.75 2.65 2.69
C GLN A 85 -5.32 2.57 3.22
N LEU A 86 -5.07 3.01 4.46
CA LEU A 86 -3.76 2.91 5.10
C LEU A 86 -3.31 1.45 5.21
N SER A 87 -4.19 0.59 5.71
CA SER A 87 -3.90 -0.85 5.84
C SER A 87 -3.57 -1.49 4.49
N LYS A 88 -4.30 -1.12 3.43
CA LYS A 88 -4.05 -1.61 2.08
C LYS A 88 -2.69 -1.17 1.55
N THR A 89 -2.35 0.10 1.70
CA THR A 89 -1.04 0.65 1.29
C THR A 89 0.11 -0.05 2.01
N LEU A 90 -0.04 -0.32 3.31
CA LEU A 90 0.98 -1.02 4.08
C LEU A 90 1.20 -2.46 3.58
N GLY A 91 0.14 -3.22 3.31
CA GLY A 91 0.24 -4.56 2.74
C GLY A 91 0.97 -4.57 1.39
N LEU A 92 0.61 -3.64 0.49
CA LEU A 92 1.25 -3.47 -0.81
C LEU A 92 2.75 -3.14 -0.70
N GLN A 93 3.14 -2.29 0.26
CA GLN A 93 4.55 -1.94 0.48
C GLN A 93 5.37 -3.13 0.98
N ILE A 94 4.81 -3.93 1.91
CA ILE A 94 5.48 -5.14 2.42
C ILE A 94 5.67 -6.14 1.28
N GLU A 95 4.63 -6.35 0.46
CA GLU A 95 4.69 -7.24 -0.70
C GLU A 95 5.73 -6.76 -1.75
N ALA A 96 5.74 -5.47 -2.08
CA ALA A 96 6.71 -4.88 -2.98
C ALA A 96 8.16 -5.06 -2.50
N MET A 97 8.41 -4.88 -1.19
CA MET A 97 9.74 -5.13 -0.61
C MET A 97 10.16 -6.59 -0.72
N GLY A 98 9.23 -7.54 -0.59
CA GLY A 98 9.49 -8.97 -0.75
C GLY A 98 9.88 -9.33 -2.19
N ILE A 99 9.20 -8.74 -3.18
CA ILE A 99 9.52 -8.95 -4.61
C ILE A 99 10.84 -8.27 -4.98
N ALA A 100 11.08 -7.04 -4.52
CA ALA A 100 12.33 -6.31 -4.78
C ALA A 100 13.55 -7.05 -4.23
N THR A 101 13.41 -7.62 -3.02
CA THR A 101 14.43 -8.48 -2.39
C THR A 101 14.74 -9.71 -3.23
N GLN A 102 13.72 -10.35 -3.80
CA GLN A 102 13.90 -11.52 -4.67
C GLN A 102 14.56 -11.14 -6.00
N GLY A 103 14.15 -10.01 -6.59
CA GLY A 103 14.76 -9.47 -7.80
C GLY A 103 16.23 -9.09 -7.61
N ALA A 104 16.61 -8.62 -6.42
CA ALA A 104 18.01 -8.34 -6.09
C ALA A 104 18.86 -9.61 -5.91
N GLN A 105 18.26 -10.75 -5.55
CA GLN A 105 18.99 -12.00 -5.34
C GLN A 105 19.34 -12.71 -6.65
N ASN A 106 18.36 -12.83 -7.54
CA ASN A 106 18.45 -13.68 -8.73
C ASN A 106 18.44 -12.85 -10.03
N GLY A 107 18.35 -11.52 -9.92
CA GLY A 107 18.12 -10.60 -11.04
C GLY A 107 16.63 -10.50 -11.35
N PHE A 108 16.18 -9.30 -11.75
CA PHE A 108 14.78 -9.08 -12.16
C PHE A 108 14.37 -10.03 -13.28
N ASP A 109 15.34 -10.51 -14.09
CA ASP A 109 15.09 -11.43 -15.19
C ASP A 109 14.72 -12.86 -14.81
N SER A 110 15.02 -13.24 -13.57
CA SER A 110 14.73 -14.56 -13.01
C SER A 110 13.43 -14.60 -12.19
N LEU A 111 12.76 -13.46 -12.03
CA LEU A 111 11.44 -13.43 -11.42
C LEU A 111 10.50 -14.23 -12.31
N ASP A 112 9.74 -15.13 -11.69
CA ASP A 112 8.65 -15.84 -12.35
C ASP A 112 7.66 -14.83 -12.93
N ASP A 113 7.05 -15.16 -14.06
CA ASP A 113 6.18 -14.25 -14.81
C ASP A 113 5.04 -13.71 -13.93
N ASP A 114 4.55 -14.53 -13.00
CA ASP A 114 3.51 -14.16 -12.06
C ASP A 114 3.99 -13.18 -10.98
N GLN A 115 5.25 -13.23 -10.56
CA GLN A 115 5.80 -12.27 -9.62
C GLN A 115 6.07 -10.91 -10.27
N ARG A 116 6.48 -10.92 -11.54
CA ARG A 116 6.61 -9.70 -12.33
C ARG A 116 5.25 -9.05 -12.54
N ARG A 117 4.25 -9.84 -12.93
CA ARG A 117 2.86 -9.38 -13.07
C ARG A 117 2.38 -8.77 -11.76
N ARG A 118 2.60 -9.45 -10.64
CA ARG A 118 2.19 -8.98 -9.32
C ARG A 118 2.88 -7.68 -8.91
N PHE A 119 4.17 -7.54 -9.20
CA PHE A 119 4.89 -6.29 -8.95
C PHE A 119 4.29 -5.12 -9.73
N TRP A 120 3.96 -5.34 -11.02
CA TRP A 120 3.29 -4.33 -11.84
C TRP A 120 1.91 -3.98 -11.31
N GLU A 121 1.12 -4.96 -10.88
CA GLU A 121 -0.18 -4.74 -10.23
C GLU A 121 -0.03 -3.87 -8.97
N ILE A 122 0.96 -4.16 -8.12
CA ILE A 122 1.23 -3.38 -6.91
C ILE A 122 1.61 -1.94 -7.27
N GLN A 123 2.43 -1.72 -8.30
CA GLN A 123 2.79 -0.38 -8.75
C GLN A 123 1.57 0.41 -9.21
N VAL A 124 0.76 -0.18 -10.10
CA VAL A 124 -0.46 0.45 -10.62
C VAL A 124 -1.43 0.77 -9.47
N GLU A 125 -1.62 -0.15 -8.54
CA GLU A 125 -2.53 0.05 -7.42
C GLU A 125 -1.99 1.11 -6.45
N THR A 126 -0.68 1.16 -6.22
CA THR A 126 -0.05 2.18 -5.36
C THR A 126 -0.19 3.59 -5.97
N ASP A 127 0.08 3.73 -7.27
CA ASP A 127 -0.07 5.00 -7.99
C ASP A 127 -1.52 5.49 -7.99
N ARG A 128 -2.46 4.57 -8.16
CA ARG A 128 -3.89 4.86 -8.05
C ARG A 128 -4.24 5.39 -6.66
N LEU A 129 -3.84 4.69 -5.59
CA LEU A 129 -4.13 5.09 -4.22
C LEU A 129 -3.49 6.44 -3.87
N TYR A 130 -2.30 6.72 -4.40
CA TYR A 130 -1.63 8.00 -4.23
C TYR A 130 -2.39 9.14 -4.94
N THR A 131 -2.82 8.91 -6.18
CA THR A 131 -3.58 9.89 -6.97
C THR A 131 -4.93 10.19 -6.30
N GLU A 132 -5.68 9.16 -5.89
CA GLU A 132 -6.96 9.31 -5.19
C GLU A 132 -6.80 10.12 -3.88
N ALA A 133 -5.70 9.91 -3.14
CA ALA A 133 -5.41 10.69 -1.93
C ALA A 133 -5.09 12.17 -2.22
N GLN A 134 -4.40 12.46 -3.34
CA GLN A 134 -4.11 13.82 -3.79
C GLN A 134 -5.37 14.56 -4.27
N ASP A 135 -6.24 13.86 -5.01
CA ASP A 135 -7.50 14.40 -5.51
C ASP A 135 -8.46 14.73 -4.37
N LYS A 136 -8.55 13.85 -3.35
CA LYS A 136 -9.34 14.11 -2.13
C LYS A 136 -8.85 15.36 -1.39
N LYS A 137 -7.54 15.54 -1.24
CA LYS A 137 -6.96 16.75 -0.60
C LYS A 137 -7.22 18.02 -1.40
N SER A 138 -7.11 17.96 -2.73
CA SER A 138 -7.30 19.11 -3.61
C SER A 138 -8.78 19.51 -3.70
N GLY A 139 -9.69 18.54 -3.81
CA GLY A 139 -11.13 18.76 -3.85
C GLY A 139 -11.75 19.20 -2.52
N GLU A 140 -11.13 18.90 -1.37
CA GLU A 140 -11.50 19.52 -0.08
C GLU A 140 -11.09 20.99 0.02
N GLY A 141 -9.94 21.35 -0.56
CA GLY A 141 -9.48 22.74 -0.66
C GLY A 141 -10.43 23.60 -1.48
N GLU A 142 -10.84 23.12 -2.66
CA GLU A 142 -11.76 23.84 -3.55
C GLU A 142 -13.19 23.96 -3.01
N ARG A 143 -13.69 22.95 -2.30
CA ARG A 143 -14.99 23.03 -1.62
C ARG A 143 -14.98 24.04 -0.48
N LYS A 144 -13.93 24.08 0.35
CA LYS A 144 -13.79 25.08 1.42
C LYS A 144 -13.68 26.51 0.88
N LEU A 145 -12.98 26.71 -0.24
CA LEU A 145 -12.86 28.02 -0.90
C LEU A 145 -14.18 28.50 -1.51
N SER A 146 -14.98 27.60 -2.10
CA SER A 146 -16.26 27.96 -2.72
C SER A 146 -17.35 28.25 -1.69
N ASP A 147 -17.40 27.51 -0.57
CA ASP A 147 -18.34 27.78 0.53
C ASP A 147 -18.00 29.08 1.29
N ALA A 148 -16.72 29.35 1.55
CA ALA A 148 -16.28 30.61 2.17
C ALA A 148 -16.61 31.85 1.31
N LYS A 149 -16.51 31.71 -0.03
CA LYS A 149 -16.85 32.78 -0.98
C LYS A 149 -18.36 33.01 -1.11
N LYS A 150 -19.18 31.98 -0.87
CA LYS A 150 -20.65 32.10 -0.82
C LYS A 150 -21.10 32.81 0.45
N SER A 151 -20.47 32.51 1.59
CA SER A 151 -20.81 33.12 2.89
C SER A 151 -20.51 34.61 2.98
N THR A 152 -19.49 35.11 2.28
CA THR A 152 -19.11 36.54 2.28
C THR A 152 -19.96 37.40 1.35
N LYS A 153 -20.69 36.79 0.41
CA LYS A 153 -21.55 37.51 -0.55
C LYS A 153 -22.99 37.71 -0.05
N GLY A 154 -23.39 37.03 1.03
CA GLY A 154 -24.74 37.13 1.63
C GLY A 154 -24.88 38.15 2.76
N LEU A 155 -23.85 38.93 3.07
CA LEU A 155 -23.83 39.91 4.18
C LEU A 155 -23.79 41.37 3.70
N GLN A 156 -24.22 41.63 2.46
CA GLN A 156 -24.45 42.98 1.92
C GLN A 156 -25.91 43.20 1.58
#